data_AF-A0A7J9M0I2-F1
#
_entry.id   AF-A0A7J9M0I2-F1
#
_cell.length_a   1.000
_cell.length_b   1.000
_cell.length_c   1.000
_cell.angle_alpha   90.00
_cell.angle_beta   90.00
_cell.angle_gamma   90.00
#
_symmetry.space_group_name_H-M   'P 1'
#
loop_
_entity.id
_entity.type
_entity.pdbx_description
1 polymer ?
#
loop_
_entity_poly.entity_id
_entity_poly.type
_entity_poly.pdbx_seq_one_letter_code
_entity_poly.pdbx_strand_id
1 'polypeptide(L)' 'MTQNNLQELKGYWNPAYSCFTFGKVDLVPTIEEYTTLLRCPKI' A
#
# COMPACT_ATOMS: atom_id res chain seq x y z
N MET A 1 -13.76 -15.82 -6.51
CA MET A 1 -14.52 -14.79 -5.76
C MET A 1 -13.57 -13.64 -5.45
N THR A 2 -13.29 -12.79 -6.44
CA THR A 2 -12.48 -11.58 -6.24
C THR A 2 -13.38 -10.53 -5.58
N GLN A 3 -13.28 -10.42 -4.26
CA GLN A 3 -13.92 -9.33 -3.49
C GLN A 3 -13.38 -7.99 -4.02
N ASN A 4 -14.27 -7.04 -4.29
CA ASN A 4 -13.88 -5.69 -4.72
C ASN A 4 -13.12 -4.97 -3.59
N ASN A 5 -11.78 -4.93 -3.69
CA ASN A 5 -10.81 -4.39 -2.72
C ASN A 5 -11.05 -2.93 -2.29
N LEU A 6 -11.89 -2.17 -2.99
CA LEU A 6 -12.13 -0.75 -2.74
C LEU A 6 -13.03 -0.47 -1.52
N GLN A 7 -13.90 -1.41 -1.14
CA GLN A 7 -14.79 -1.22 0.03
C GLN A 7 -14.00 -1.23 1.34
N GLU A 8 -12.94 -2.04 1.43
CA GLU A 8 -12.06 -2.17 2.59
C GLU A 8 -11.23 -0.91 2.83
N LEU A 9 -10.87 -0.19 1.77
CA LEU A 9 -10.06 1.03 1.86
C LEU A 9 -10.81 2.19 2.53
N LYS A 10 -12.14 2.18 2.56
CA LYS A 10 -12.95 3.25 3.16
C LYS A 10 -12.63 3.48 4.64
N GLY A 11 -12.32 2.42 5.39
CA GLY A 11 -11.97 2.51 6.81
C GLY A 11 -10.62 3.20 7.07
N TYR A 12 -9.76 3.27 6.06
CA TYR A 12 -8.42 3.86 6.16
C TYR A 12 -8.39 5.31 5.66
N TRP A 13 -9.49 5.85 5.11
CA TRP A 13 -9.53 7.22 4.60
C TRP A 13 -9.42 8.24 5.75
N ASN A 14 -8.39 9.07 5.70
CA ASN A 14 -8.17 10.15 6.65
C ASN A 14 -8.54 11.50 6.01
N PRO A 15 -9.68 12.11 6.39
CA PRO A 15 -10.15 13.34 5.77
C PRO A 15 -9.28 14.56 6.10
N ALA A 16 -8.49 14.53 7.18
CA ALA A 16 -7.61 15.65 7.56
C ALA A 16 -6.43 15.81 6.59
N TYR A 17 -6.01 14.70 5.96
CA TYR A 17 -4.86 14.66 5.04
C TYR A 17 -5.26 14.29 3.61
N SER A 18 -6.55 14.08 3.33
CA SER A 18 -7.08 13.63 2.04
C SER A 18 -6.35 12.40 1.49
N CYS A 19 -5.98 11.46 2.35
CA CYS A 19 -5.22 10.27 1.99
C CYS A 19 -5.63 9.05 2.84
N PHE A 20 -5.21 7.85 2.42
CA PHE A 20 -5.37 6.66 3.25
C PHE A 20 -4.23 6.58 4.29
N THR A 21 -4.58 6.43 5.56
CA THR A 21 -3.61 6.17 6.63
C THR A 21 -3.66 4.72 7.04
N PHE A 22 -2.62 3.99 6.70
CA PHE A 22 -2.29 2.73 7.35
C PHE A 22 -1.52 3.08 8.63
N GLY A 23 -1.57 2.23 9.67
CA GLY A 23 -0.88 2.49 10.93
C GLY A 23 0.62 2.73 10.76
N LYS A 24 1.37 2.88 11.86
CA LYS A 24 2.83 3.02 11.80
C LYS A 24 3.47 1.74 11.24
N VAL A 25 3.49 1.64 9.91
CA VAL A 25 4.22 0.65 9.13
C VAL A 25 5.55 1.27 8.76
N ASP A 26 6.60 0.47 8.76
CA ASP A 26 7.85 0.93 8.18
C ASP A 26 7.64 1.08 6.67
N LEU A 27 7.65 2.32 6.20
CA LEU A 27 7.52 2.63 4.77
C LEU A 27 8.87 2.53 4.05
N VAL A 28 9.95 2.29 4.80
CA VAL A 28 11.26 1.99 4.22
C VAL A 28 11.33 0.49 4.00
N PRO A 29 11.28 0.02 2.74
CA PRO A 29 11.45 -1.40 2.47
C PRO A 29 12.85 -1.84 2.89
N THR A 30 12.96 -3.10 3.29
CA THR A 30 14.27 -3.74 3.43
C THR A 30 14.99 -3.79 2.07
N ILE A 31 16.30 -4.03 2.08
CA ILE A 31 17.09 -4.15 0.83
C ILE A 31 16.50 -5.26 -0.07
N GLU A 32 16.06 -6.37 0.49
CA GLU A 32 15.47 -7.49 -0.25
C GLU A 32 14.15 -7.11 -0.93
N GLU A 33 13.24 -6.46 -0.20
CA GLU A 33 11.96 -5.98 -0.74
C GLU A 33 12.18 -4.93 -1.83
N TYR A 34 13.12 -4.01 -1.62
CA TYR A 34 13.47 -3.00 -2.62
C TYR A 34 14.03 -3.62 -3.90
N THR A 35 14.91 -4.62 -3.78
CA THR A 35 15.46 -5.33 -4.97
C THR A 35 14.38 -6.10 -5.72
N THR A 36 13.36 -6.60 -5.02
CA THR A 36 12.21 -7.27 -5.63
C THR A 36 11.38 -6.30 -6.46
N LEU A 37 11.09 -5.11 -5.92
CA LEU A 37 10.39 -4.05 -6.66
C LEU A 37 11.17 -3.58 -7.90
N LEU A 38 12.50 -3.44 -7.78
CA LEU A 38 13.34 -3.04 -8.91
C LEU A 38 13.37 -4.10 -10.02
N ARG A 39 13.23 -5.37 -9.65
CA ARG A 39 13.23 -6.51 -10.58
C ARG A 39 11.83 -6.80 -11.15
N CYS A 40 10.79 -6.09 -10.74
CA CYS A 40 9.47 -6.25 -11.33
C CYS A 40 9.55 -5.96 -12.85
N PRO A 41 9.09 -6.88 -13.70
CA PRO A 41 9.01 -6.62 -15.13
C PRO A 41 8.14 -5.38 -15.35
N LYS A 42 8.66 -4.41 -16.12
CA LYS A 42 7.79 -3.38 -16.69
C LYS A 42 6.85 -4.10 -17.65
N ILE A 43 5.57 -4.17 -17.28
CA ILE A 43 4.48 -4.72 -18.08
C ILE A 43 4.29 -3.84 -19.32
#